data_AF-A0A0T5ZAV9-F1
#
_entry.id   AF-A0A0T5ZAV9-F1
#
_cell.length_a   1.000
_cell.length_b   1.000
_cell.length_c   1.000
_cell.angle_alpha   90.00
_cell.angle_beta   90.00
_cell.angle_gamma   90.00
#
_symmetry.space_group_name_H-M   'P 1'
#
loop_
_entity.id
_entity.type
_entity.pdbx_description
1 polymer ?
#
loop_
_entity_poly.entity_id
_entity_poly.type
_entity_poly.pdbx_seq_one_letter_code
_entity_poly.pdbx_strand_id
1 'polypeptide(L)' 'LLMGFLYVYLLERASVGPELRAALLVGLLGAFTTFSTFSIETLNLLEQADYLKAMLNVLISVIACLSACWLGLTLGRQL' A
#
# COMPACT_ATOMS: atom_id res chain seq x y z
N LEU A 1 -4.84 2.86 -2.63
CA LEU A 1 -5.51 3.87 -3.49
C LEU A 1 -4.68 5.14 -3.62
N LEU A 2 -4.52 5.92 -2.55
CA LEU A 2 -3.74 7.17 -2.56
C LEU A 2 -2.34 7.01 -3.19
N MET A 3 -1.61 5.96 -2.81
CA MET A 3 -0.27 5.71 -3.37
C MET A 3 -0.26 5.53 -4.89
N GLY A 4 -1.20 4.75 -5.45
CA GLY A 4 -1.31 4.57 -6.89
C GLY A 4 -1.73 5.87 -7.62
N PHE A 5 -2.69 6.60 -7.06
CA PHE A 5 -3.13 7.88 -7.63
C PHE A 5 -2.00 8.91 -7.67
N LEU A 6 -1.33 9.11 -6.53
CA LEU A 6 -0.22 10.06 -6.41
C LEU A 6 0.99 9.62 -7.22
N TYR A 7 1.24 8.32 -7.38
CA TYR A 7 2.29 7.82 -8.26
C TYR A 7 2.09 8.33 -9.69
N VAL A 8 0.89 8.18 -10.26
CA VAL A 8 0.59 8.66 -11.61
C VAL A 8 0.66 10.17 -11.69
N TYR A 9 0.00 10.88 -10.76
CA TYR A 9 -0.05 12.34 -10.80
C TYR A 9 1.35 12.98 -10.67
N LEU A 10 2.21 12.46 -9.78
CA LEU A 10 3.53 13.01 -9.52
C LEU A 10 4.60 12.58 -10.53
N LEU A 11 4.45 11.43 -11.21
CA LEU A 11 5.40 10.99 -12.25
C LEU A 11 4.99 11.39 -13.67
N GLU A 12 3.70 11.31 -14.00
CA GLU A 12 3.22 11.43 -15.38
C GLU A 12 2.67 12.82 -15.70
N ARG A 13 2.12 13.54 -14.71
CA ARG A 13 1.42 14.82 -14.93
C ARG A 13 2.19 16.03 -14.43
N ALA A 14 2.76 15.94 -13.23
CA ALA A 14 3.43 17.06 -12.59
C ALA A 14 4.96 16.89 -12.66
N SER A 15 5.68 17.93 -13.10
CA SER A 15 7.14 17.99 -13.08
C SER A 15 7.65 18.28 -11.66
N VAL A 16 7.30 17.41 -10.71
CA VAL A 16 7.63 17.58 -9.29
C VAL A 16 9.07 17.11 -9.06
N GLY A 17 9.82 17.89 -8.28
CA GLY A 17 11.18 17.52 -7.89
C GLY A 17 11.24 16.17 -7.17
N PRO A 18 12.34 15.41 -7.34
CA PRO A 18 12.48 14.06 -6.77
C PRO A 18 12.35 14.04 -5.24
N GLU A 19 12.74 15.12 -4.57
CA GLU A 19 12.64 15.25 -3.11
C GLU A 19 11.18 15.26 -2.62
N LEU A 20 10.31 16.07 -3.24
CA LEU A 20 8.90 16.14 -2.82
C LEU A 20 8.17 14.83 -3.15
N ARG A 21 8.52 14.18 -4.25
CA ARG A 21 8.02 12.84 -4.57
C ARG A 21 8.40 11.83 -3.50
N ALA A 22 9.66 11.83 -3.06
CA ALA A 22 10.12 10.95 -1.98
C ALA A 22 9.43 11.29 -0.64
N ALA A 23 9.31 12.58 -0.30
CA ALA A 23 8.65 13.03 0.92
C ALA A 23 7.18 12.56 0.99
N LEU A 24 6.44 12.61 -0.12
CA LEU A 24 5.04 12.18 -0.16
C LEU A 24 4.89 10.66 -0.24
N LEU A 25 5.57 10.00 -1.20
CA LEU A 25 5.37 8.56 -1.44
C LEU A 25 6.08 7.68 -0.42
N VAL A 26 7.30 8.04 -0.02
CA VAL A 26 8.11 7.26 0.91
C VAL A 26 7.96 7.78 2.33
N GLY A 27 7.98 9.09 2.53
CA GLY A 27 7.82 9.71 3.84
C GLY A 27 6.40 9.58 4.39
N LEU A 28 5.46 10.36 3.85
CA LEU A 28 4.10 10.45 4.38
C LEU A 28 3.33 9.14 4.23
N LEU A 29 3.22 8.62 3.01
CA LEU A 29 2.46 7.39 2.76
C LEU A 29 3.15 6.17 3.37
N GLY A 30 4.49 6.11 3.31
CA GLY A 30 5.24 5.03 3.94
C GLY A 30 5.12 5.02 5.46
N ALA A 31 5.10 6.19 6.12
CA ALA A 31 4.86 6.27 7.56
C ALA A 31 3.41 5.93 7.95
N PHE A 32 2.44 6.18 7.06
CA PHE A 32 1.04 5.84 7.28
C PHE A 32 0.76 4.34 7.12
N THR A 33 1.45 3.64 6.22
CA THR A 33 1.26 2.20 5.97
C THR A 33 2.30 1.34 6.70
N THR A 34 1.86 0.45 7.58
CA THR A 34 2.76 -0.41 8.38
C THR A 34 2.72 -1.87 7.95
N PHE A 35 3.80 -2.36 7.31
CA PHE A 35 3.96 -3.79 7.01
C PHE A 35 4.40 -4.60 8.23
N SER A 36 5.08 -3.97 9.19
CA SER A 36 5.55 -4.64 10.41
C SER A 36 4.40 -5.10 11.31
N THR A 37 3.36 -4.27 11.46
CA THR A 37 2.16 -4.64 12.23
C THR A 37 1.44 -5.84 11.61
N PHE A 38 1.20 -5.81 10.30
CA PHE A 38 0.65 -6.93 9.54
C PHE A 38 1.46 -8.23 9.75
N SER A 39 2.79 -8.14 9.76
CA SER A 39 3.67 -9.30 9.92
C SER A 39 3.58 -9.90 11.31
N ILE A 40 3.64 -9.08 12.36
CA ILE A 40 3.53 -9.54 13.75
C ILE A 40 2.16 -10.17 14.02
N GLU A 41 1.09 -9.58 13.52
CA GLU A 41 -0.26 -10.13 13.67
C GLU A 41 -0.40 -11.49 12.97
N THR A 42 0.14 -11.62 11.76
CA THR A 42 0.15 -12.90 11.04
C THR A 42 0.96 -13.96 11.78
N LEU A 43 2.14 -13.59 12.32
CA LEU A 43 2.97 -14.50 13.11
C LEU A 43 2.27 -14.95 14.39
N ASN A 44 1.61 -14.03 15.11
CA ASN A 44 0.84 -14.37 16.31
C ASN A 44 -0.28 -15.38 16.00
N LEU A 45 -0.97 -15.25 14.86
CA LEU A 45 -1.98 -16.22 14.43
C LEU A 45 -1.38 -17.59 14.11
N LEU A 46 -0.19 -17.61 13.50
CA LEU A 46 0.55 -18.86 13.23
C LEU A 46 1.02 -19.54 14.52
N GLU A 47 1.53 -18.77 15.50
CA GLU A 47 1.92 -19.28 16.82
C GLU A 47 0.73 -19.86 17.60
N GLN A 48 -0.46 -19.28 17.41
CA GLN A 48 -1.72 -19.79 17.97
C GLN A 48 -2.31 -20.99 17.21
N ALA A 49 -1.62 -21.48 16.17
CA ALA A 49 -2.10 -22.53 15.26
C ALA A 49 -3.41 -22.20 14.53
N ASP A 50 -3.81 -20.92 14.46
CA ASP A 50 -4.98 -20.46 13.72
C ASP A 50 -4.62 -20.17 12.26
N TYR A 51 -4.29 -21.24 11.53
CA TYR A 51 -3.79 -21.17 10.15
C TYR A 51 -4.80 -20.56 9.18
N LEU A 52 -6.10 -20.76 9.42
CA LEU A 52 -7.14 -20.20 8.57
C LEU A 52 -7.16 -18.67 8.66
N LYS A 53 -7.15 -18.12 9.89
CA LYS A 53 -7.09 -16.66 10.06
C LYS A 53 -5.77 -16.08 9.56
N ALA A 54 -4.64 -16.75 9.80
CA ALA A 54 -3.35 -16.30 9.27
C ALA A 54 -3.38 -16.20 7.74
N MET A 55 -3.90 -17.23 7.05
CA MET A 55 -4.01 -17.25 5.59
C MET A 55 -4.98 -16.18 5.08
N LEU A 56 -6.15 -16.02 5.71
CA LEU A 56 -7.10 -14.98 5.34
C LEU A 56 -6.51 -13.59 5.53
N ASN A 57 -5.79 -13.34 6.63
CA ASN A 57 -5.15 -12.06 6.90
C ASN A 57 -4.16 -11.70 5.78
N VAL A 58 -3.30 -12.64 5.38
CA VAL A 58 -2.35 -12.46 4.28
C VAL A 58 -3.06 -12.20 2.96
N LEU A 59 -3.98 -13.09 2.56
CA LEU A 59 -4.62 -13.00 1.26
C LEU A 59 -5.49 -11.75 1.13
N ILE A 60 -6.34 -11.48 2.11
CA ILE A 60 -7.22 -10.30 2.09
C ILE A 60 -6.39 -9.02 2.08
N SER A 61 -5.36 -8.91 2.93
CA SER A 61 -4.53 -7.71 3.01
C SER A 61 -3.78 -7.46 1.70
N VAL A 62 -3.14 -8.49 1.12
CA VAL A 62 -2.39 -8.35 -0.12
C VAL A 62 -3.32 -8.00 -1.28
N ILE A 63 -4.43 -8.73 -1.44
CA ILE A 63 -5.39 -8.49 -2.52
C ILE A 63 -6.03 -7.10 -2.39
N ALA A 64 -6.44 -6.69 -1.19
CA ALA A 64 -7.00 -5.36 -0.94
C ALA A 64 -5.99 -4.25 -1.25
N CYS A 65 -4.74 -4.40 -0.82
CA CYS A 65 -3.69 -3.42 -1.10
C CYS A 65 -3.39 -3.30 -2.60
N LEU A 66 -3.25 -4.43 -3.30
CA LEU A 66 -2.97 -4.44 -4.75
C LEU A 66 -4.15 -3.88 -5.55
N SER A 67 -5.38 -4.31 -5.26
CA SER A 67 -6.59 -3.80 -5.93
C SER A 67 -6.76 -2.31 -5.67
N ALA A 68 -6.60 -1.84 -4.42
CA ALA A 68 -6.68 -0.43 -4.10
C ALA A 68 -5.58 0.38 -4.79
N CYS A 69 -4.35 -0.14 -4.92
CA CYS A 69 -3.27 0.51 -5.65
C CYS A 69 -3.60 0.61 -7.14
N TRP A 70 -4.04 -0.49 -7.76
CA TRP A 70 -4.44 -0.56 -9.15
C TRP A 70 -5.59 0.41 -9.48
N LEU A 71 -6.62 0.46 -8.63
CA LEU A 71 -7.70 1.44 -8.75
C LEU A 71 -7.17 2.87 -8.70
N GLY A 72 -6.24 3.15 -7.77
CA GLY A 72 -5.57 4.46 -7.69
C GLY A 72 -4.81 4.83 -8.96
N LEU A 73 -4.02 3.89 -9.52
CA LEU A 73 -3.32 4.09 -10.78
C LEU A 73 -4.30 4.39 -11.93
N THR A 74 -5.39 3.63 -12.00
CA THR A 74 -6.39 3.77 -13.07
C THR A 74 -7.10 5.11 -13.00
N LEU A 75 -7.52 5.53 -11.80
CA LEU A 75 -8.13 6.84 -11.56
C LEU A 75 -7.15 7.98 -11.86
N GLY A 76 -5.89 7.84 -11.46
CA GLY A 76 -4.85 8.86 -11.72
C GLY A 76 -4.56 9.06 -13.21
N ARG A 77 -4.76 8.02 -14.04
CA ARG A 77 -4.59 8.12 -15.50
C ARG A 77 -5.80 8.72 -16.21
N GLN A 78 -6.99 8.53 -15.66
CA GLN A 78 -8.24 9.04 -16.23
C GLN A 78 -8.44 10.54 -15.95
N LEU A 79 -7.86 11.03 -14.85
CA LEU A 79 -7.81 12.45 -14.48
C LEU A 79 -6.56 13.15 -15.04
#